data_AF-A0A914QCJ5-F1
#
_entry.id   AF-A0A914QCJ5-F1
#
_cell.length_a   1.000
_cell.length_b   1.000
_cell.length_c   1.000
_cell.angle_alpha   90.00
_cell.angle_beta   90.00
_cell.angle_gamma   90.00
#
_symmetry.space_group_name_H-M   'P 1'
#
loop_
_entity.id
_entity.type
_entity.pdbx_description
1 polymer ?
#
loop_
_entity_poly.entity_id
_entity_poly.type
_entity_poly.pdbx_seq_one_letter_code
_entity_poly.pdbx_strand_id
1 'polypeptide(L)'
;MYQAILYFKSTDEKDFRLQCSFDEFFDISNIKTIYHTSIPNPTFYSLMLPMFQKGLVIVSAFKRLNPKFEELVYICHVTLWSCHEILKIGPETQNLAEKITSQISADLHEYYTNELRVASYSTRQAQLFKLISLGEV
;
A
#
# COMPACT_ATOMS: atom_id res chain seq x y z
N MET A 1 8.70 -14.05 10.38
CA MET A 1 8.40 -12.65 10.77
C MET A 1 9.67 -11.88 11.17
N TYR A 2 10.47 -12.35 12.14
CA TYR A 2 11.72 -11.69 12.59
C TYR A 2 12.82 -11.50 11.52
N GLN A 3 12.99 -12.48 10.61
CA GLN A 3 13.98 -12.40 9.52
C GLN A 3 13.61 -11.35 8.45
N ALA A 4 12.32 -11.18 8.14
CA ALA A 4 11.85 -10.13 7.23
C ALA A 4 12.04 -8.73 7.85
N ILE A 5 11.88 -8.61 9.18
CA ILE A 5 12.10 -7.37 9.94
C ILE A 5 13.58 -6.95 9.90
N LEU A 6 14.52 -7.90 9.98
CA LEU A 6 15.96 -7.60 9.87
C LEU A 6 16.34 -7.15 8.45
N TYR A 7 15.74 -7.75 7.42
CA TYR A 7 15.98 -7.36 6.03
C TYR A 7 15.52 -5.91 5.78
N PHE A 8 14.28 -5.55 6.17
CA PHE A 8 13.76 -4.19 6.01
C PHE A 8 14.45 -3.15 6.90
N LYS A 9 14.98 -3.54 8.07
CA LYS A 9 15.79 -2.65 8.93
C LYS A 9 17.24 -2.48 8.44
N SER A 10 17.73 -3.38 7.59
CA SER A 10 19.10 -3.33 7.05
C SER A 10 19.21 -2.56 5.72
N THR A 11 18.09 -2.36 5.04
CA THR A 11 18.00 -1.43 3.91
C THR A 11 18.14 -0.01 4.41
N ASP A 12 19.23 0.65 4.03
CA ASP A 12 19.49 2.06 4.24
C ASP A 12 18.23 2.86 3.83
N GLU A 13 17.64 3.62 4.75
CA GLU A 13 16.39 4.39 4.57
C GLU A 13 16.41 5.32 3.34
N LYS A 14 17.60 5.53 2.76
CA LYS A 14 17.86 6.45 1.66
C LYS A 14 17.66 5.86 0.27
N ASP A 15 17.54 4.53 0.11
CA ASP A 15 17.56 3.91 -1.21
C ASP A 15 16.35 2.98 -1.47
N PHE A 16 15.15 3.57 -1.45
CA PHE A 16 13.92 2.90 -1.93
C PHE A 16 13.89 2.89 -3.46
N ARG A 17 14.68 2.01 -4.06
CA ARG A 17 14.65 1.74 -5.51
C ARG A 17 13.78 0.53 -5.78
N LEU A 18 12.75 0.70 -6.61
CA LEU A 18 11.93 -0.40 -7.09
C LEU A 18 12.52 -0.91 -8.40
N GLN A 19 12.97 -2.16 -8.44
CA GLN A 19 13.41 -2.76 -9.70
C GLN A 19 12.17 -3.04 -10.56
N CYS A 20 12.08 -2.38 -11.71
CA CYS A 20 10.91 -2.47 -12.60
C CYS A 20 11.19 -3.29 -13.85
N SER A 21 12.46 -3.50 -14.20
CA SER A 21 12.89 -4.43 -15.24
C SER A 21 14.31 -4.95 -14.95
N PHE A 22 14.88 -5.74 -15.86
CA PHE A 22 16.26 -6.21 -15.74
C PHE A 22 17.28 -5.07 -15.62
N ASP A 23 17.02 -3.91 -16.24
CA ASP A 23 17.95 -2.79 -16.34
C ASP A 23 17.40 -1.46 -15.77
N GLU A 24 16.19 -1.46 -15.20
CA GLU A 24 15.51 -0.24 -14.76
C GLU A 24 15.15 -0.28 -13.28
N PHE A 25 15.53 0.78 -12.58
CA PHE A 25 15.15 1.05 -11.21
C PHE A 25 14.34 2.34 -11.13
N PHE A 26 13.27 2.33 -10.35
CA PHE A 26 12.49 3.51 -10.04
C PHE A 26 12.89 4.01 -8.65
N ASP A 27 13.53 5.18 -8.59
CA ASP A 27 13.81 5.85 -7.33
C ASP A 27 12.53 6.50 -6.81
N ILE A 28 11.97 5.91 -5.75
CA ILE A 28 10.75 6.38 -5.09
C ILE A 28 11.01 7.64 -4.26
N SER A 29 12.24 7.85 -3.80
CA SER A 29 12.64 9.01 -3.00
C SER A 29 12.65 10.28 -3.83
N ASN A 30 13.15 10.19 -5.07
CA ASN A 30 13.31 11.35 -5.97
C ASN A 30 12.40 11.35 -7.21
N ILE A 31 11.50 10.36 -7.35
CA ILE A 31 10.56 10.24 -8.46
C ILE A 31 11.30 10.24 -9.80
N LYS A 32 12.35 9.42 -9.90
CA LYS A 32 13.20 9.38 -11.09
C LYS A 32 13.51 7.94 -11.48
N THR A 33 13.31 7.63 -12.76
CA THR A 33 13.79 6.37 -13.32
C THR A 33 15.30 6.44 -13.47
N ILE A 34 16.01 5.48 -12.88
CA ILE A 34 17.44 5.27 -13.00
C ILE A 34 17.65 4.12 -13.99
N TYR A 35 18.35 4.41 -15.08
CA TYR A 35 18.66 3.44 -16.13
C TYR A 35 20.06 2.87 -15.93
N HIS A 36 20.21 1.55 -16.01
CA HIS A 36 21.53 0.90 -16.05
C HIS A 36 22.09 0.77 -17.49
N THR A 37 21.24 0.89 -18.52
CA THR A 37 21.61 0.86 -19.94
C THR A 37 20.92 1.96 -20.76
N SER A 38 21.59 2.43 -21.82
CA SER A 38 21.41 3.75 -22.45
C SER A 38 20.18 3.91 -23.35
N ILE A 39 19.30 2.91 -23.49
CA ILE A 39 18.16 2.97 -24.42
C ILE A 39 16.89 2.49 -23.72
N PRO A 40 16.02 3.41 -23.26
CA PRO A 40 14.72 3.05 -22.72
C PRO A 40 13.89 2.34 -23.80
N ASN A 41 13.31 1.19 -23.48
CA ASN A 41 12.37 0.54 -24.38
C ASN A 41 11.08 1.38 -24.44
N PRO A 42 10.76 2.03 -25.58
CA PRO A 42 9.65 2.99 -25.66
C PRO A 42 8.28 2.32 -25.46
N THR A 43 8.17 1.03 -25.81
CA THR A 43 6.95 0.24 -25.60
C THR A 43 6.77 -0.13 -24.12
N PHE A 44 7.86 -0.44 -23.41
CA PHE A 44 7.79 -0.68 -21.97
C PHE A 44 7.39 0.59 -21.22
N TYR A 45 8.00 1.73 -21.57
CA TYR A 45 7.70 3.00 -20.90
C TYR A 45 6.26 3.44 -21.12
N SER A 46 5.70 3.31 -22.34
CA SER A 46 4.31 3.67 -22.61
C SER A 46 3.31 2.79 -21.85
N LEU A 47 3.64 1.52 -21.59
CA LEU A 47 2.83 0.59 -20.80
C LEU A 47 2.94 0.84 -19.29
N MET A 48 4.13 1.19 -18.80
CA MET A 48 4.39 1.33 -17.37
C MET A 48 4.15 2.74 -16.82
N LEU A 49 4.21 3.76 -17.67
CA LEU A 49 4.03 5.15 -17.25
C LEU A 49 2.70 5.39 -16.52
N PRO A 50 1.54 4.87 -16.97
CA PRO A 50 0.28 5.00 -16.21
C PRO A 50 0.35 4.35 -14.83
N MET A 51 1.01 3.18 -14.72
CA MET A 51 1.21 2.49 -13.44
C MET A 51 2.11 3.31 -12.51
N PHE A 52 3.21 3.89 -13.01
CA PHE A 52 4.09 4.73 -12.20
C PHE A 52 3.42 6.03 -11.77
N GLN A 53 2.69 6.70 -12.67
CA GLN A 53 1.93 7.90 -12.33
C GLN A 53 0.91 7.62 -11.22
N LYS A 54 0.19 6.50 -11.31
CA LYS A 54 -0.74 6.06 -10.26
C LYS A 54 -0.01 5.71 -8.96
N GLY A 55 1.08 4.95 -9.05
CA GLY A 55 1.94 4.61 -7.91
C GLY A 55 2.47 5.85 -7.19
N LEU A 56 2.86 6.89 -7.92
CA LEU A 56 3.32 8.16 -7.35
C LEU A 56 2.22 8.91 -6.60
N VAL A 57 1.01 8.94 -7.13
CA VAL A 57 -0.14 9.54 -6.45
C VAL A 57 -0.38 8.82 -5.12
N ILE A 58 -0.36 7.50 -5.13
CA ILE A 58 -0.52 6.64 -3.93
C ILE A 58 0.61 6.90 -2.93
N VAL A 59 1.88 6.80 -3.35
CA VAL A 59 3.05 7.03 -2.48
C VAL A 59 3.01 8.44 -1.88
N SER A 60 2.66 9.46 -2.66
CA SER A 60 2.55 10.83 -2.15
C SER A 60 1.43 10.95 -1.12
N ALA A 61 0.31 10.26 -1.31
CA ALA A 61 -0.81 10.25 -0.38
C ALA A 61 -0.45 9.47 0.91
N PHE A 62 0.26 8.35 0.80
CA PHE A 62 0.82 7.61 1.94
C PHE A 62 1.77 8.47 2.76
N LYS A 63 2.72 9.15 2.11
CA LYS A 63 3.67 10.06 2.79
C LYS A 63 2.94 11.21 3.51
N ARG A 64 1.92 11.82 2.88
CA ARG A 64 1.14 12.90 3.51
C ARG A 64 0.28 12.42 4.68
N LEU A 65 -0.32 11.23 4.55
CA LEU A 65 -1.19 10.69 5.59
C LEU A 65 -0.39 10.18 6.80
N ASN A 66 0.85 9.71 6.55
CA ASN A 66 1.75 9.11 7.52
C ASN A 66 1.01 8.09 8.41
N PRO A 67 0.47 7.01 7.82
CA PRO A 67 -0.29 6.01 8.56
C PRO A 67 0.60 5.32 9.60
N LYS A 68 0.05 5.11 10.79
CA LYS A 68 0.68 4.31 11.83
C LYS A 68 0.64 2.84 11.47
N PHE A 69 1.38 2.03 12.21
CA PHE A 69 1.49 0.59 11.94
C PHE A 69 0.12 -0.10 11.95
N GLU A 70 -0.74 0.22 12.90
CA GLU A 70 -2.09 -0.34 13.03
C GLU A 70 -2.97 0.04 11.84
N GLU A 71 -2.85 1.29 11.37
CA GLU A 71 -3.55 1.78 10.19
C GLU A 71 -3.01 1.14 8.90
N LEU A 72 -1.70 0.87 8.82
CA LEU A 72 -1.09 0.17 7.70
C LEU A 72 -1.60 -1.27 7.61
N VAL A 73 -1.67 -1.98 8.73
CA VAL A 73 -2.24 -3.34 8.79
C VAL A 73 -3.69 -3.32 8.31
N TYR A 74 -4.47 -2.34 8.75
CA TYR A 74 -5.84 -2.13 8.28
C TYR A 74 -5.91 -1.90 6.76
N ILE A 75 -5.11 -0.97 6.22
CA ILE A 75 -5.07 -0.67 4.78
C ILE A 75 -4.68 -1.92 3.98
N CYS A 76 -3.62 -2.63 4.37
CA CYS A 76 -3.17 -3.84 3.68
C CYS A 76 -4.25 -4.92 3.66
N HIS A 77 -4.95 -5.11 4.77
CA HIS A 77 -6.06 -6.07 4.85
C HIS A 77 -7.20 -5.69 3.91
N VAL A 78 -7.67 -4.44 3.95
CA VAL A 78 -8.76 -3.98 3.07
C VAL A 78 -8.34 -4.12 1.61
N THR A 79 -7.14 -3.69 1.23
CA THR A 79 -6.66 -3.82 -0.15
C THR A 79 -6.55 -5.27 -0.61
N LEU A 80 -6.05 -6.18 0.25
CA LEU A 80 -5.95 -7.62 -0.07
C LEU A 80 -7.33 -8.22 -0.34
N TRP A 81 -8.31 -7.83 0.46
CA TRP A 81 -9.69 -8.27 0.38
C TRP A 81 -10.57 -7.30 -0.42
N SER A 82 -10.02 -6.40 -1.24
CA SER A 82 -10.79 -5.65 -2.24
C SER A 82 -10.78 -6.36 -3.61
N CYS A 83 -10.01 -7.44 -3.77
CA CYS A 83 -9.88 -8.17 -5.05
C CYS A 83 -11.03 -9.16 -5.35
N HIS A 84 -12.11 -9.15 -4.56
CA HIS A 84 -13.24 -10.09 -4.69
C HIS A 84 -13.92 -10.07 -6.06
N GLU A 85 -13.85 -8.96 -6.79
CA GLU A 85 -14.46 -8.86 -8.11
C GLU A 85 -13.59 -9.46 -9.22
N ILE A 86 -12.27 -9.52 -9.00
CA ILE A 86 -11.29 -9.96 -10.00
C ILE A 86 -11.12 -11.49 -9.95
N LEU A 87 -11.16 -12.05 -8.75
CA LEU A 87 -11.05 -13.48 -8.51
C LEU A 87 -12.45 -13.99 -8.17
N LYS A 88 -12.96 -14.97 -8.92
CA LYS A 88 -14.22 -15.66 -8.59
C LYS A 88 -14.02 -16.53 -7.33
N ILE A 89 -13.84 -15.90 -6.17
CA ILE A 89 -13.60 -16.58 -4.91
C ILE A 89 -14.89 -17.26 -4.44
N GLY A 90 -14.75 -18.45 -3.88
CA GLY A 90 -15.87 -19.23 -3.36
C GLY A 90 -16.53 -18.57 -2.15
N PRO A 91 -17.79 -18.93 -1.85
CA PRO A 91 -18.58 -18.31 -0.77
C PRO A 91 -17.95 -18.50 0.62
N GLU A 92 -17.26 -19.63 0.86
CA GLU A 92 -16.57 -19.86 2.14
C GLU A 92 -15.42 -18.87 2.36
N THR A 93 -14.69 -18.54 1.28
CA THR A 93 -13.59 -17.58 1.33
C THR A 93 -14.10 -16.16 1.52
N GLN A 94 -15.22 -15.81 0.88
CA GLN A 94 -15.90 -14.53 1.09
C GLN A 94 -16.36 -14.36 2.55
N ASN A 95 -17.04 -15.37 3.10
CA ASN A 95 -17.47 -15.34 4.51
C ASN A 95 -16.29 -15.19 5.48
N LEU A 96 -15.16 -15.86 5.19
CA LEU A 96 -13.94 -15.70 5.98
C LEU A 96 -13.38 -14.28 5.86
N ALA A 97 -13.33 -13.72 4.65
CA ALA A 97 -12.88 -12.35 4.39
C ALA A 97 -13.71 -11.33 5.18
N GLU A 98 -15.04 -11.45 5.15
CA GLU A 98 -15.96 -10.59 5.88
C GLU A 98 -15.72 -10.67 7.39
N LYS A 99 -15.57 -11.89 7.93
CA LYS A 99 -15.29 -12.11 9.35
C LYS A 99 -13.99 -11.47 9.78
N ILE A 100 -12.90 -11.66 9.01
CA ILE A 100 -11.60 -11.07 9.33
C ILE A 100 -11.67 -9.54 9.20
N THR A 101 -12.37 -9.02 8.19
CA THR A 101 -12.57 -7.56 8.00
C THR A 101 -13.32 -6.93 9.16
N SER A 102 -14.34 -7.61 9.69
CA SER A 102 -15.07 -7.15 10.87
C SER A 102 -14.15 -7.10 12.10
N GLN A 103 -13.34 -8.14 12.30
CA GLN A 103 -12.41 -8.21 13.43
C GLN A 103 -11.35 -7.10 13.37
N ILE A 104 -10.69 -6.92 12.22
CA ILE A 104 -9.67 -5.88 12.04
C ILE A 104 -10.26 -4.48 12.17
N SER A 105 -11.53 -4.28 11.77
CA SER A 105 -12.22 -3.00 11.99
C SER A 105 -12.50 -2.73 13.47
N ALA A 106 -12.82 -3.78 14.24
CA ALA A 106 -12.98 -3.69 15.69
C ALA A 106 -11.64 -3.40 16.39
N ASP A 107 -10.56 -4.07 15.97
CA ASP A 107 -9.22 -3.83 16.50
C ASP A 107 -8.76 -2.39 16.25
N LEU A 108 -9.03 -1.85 15.05
CA LEU A 108 -8.73 -0.44 14.74
C LEU A 108 -9.58 0.52 15.60
N HIS A 109 -10.85 0.19 15.84
CA HIS A 109 -11.72 0.97 16.72
C HIS A 109 -11.18 0.99 18.15
N GLU A 110 -10.76 -0.17 18.65
CA GLU A 110 -10.19 -0.32 19.99
C GLU A 110 -8.89 0.48 20.14
N TYR A 111 -7.99 0.38 19.15
CA TYR A 111 -6.77 1.17 19.10
C TYR A 111 -7.05 2.68 19.23
N TYR A 112 -8.03 3.19 18.49
CA TYR A 112 -8.36 4.61 18.54
C TYR A 112 -9.02 5.05 19.86
N THR A 113 -9.94 4.24 20.37
CA THR A 113 -10.77 4.61 21.53
C THR A 113 -10.09 4.31 22.87
N ASN A 114 -9.39 3.18 22.99
CA ASN A 114 -8.77 2.74 24.23
C ASN A 114 -7.32 3.20 24.36
N GLU A 115 -6.50 3.02 23.32
CA GLU A 115 -5.07 3.36 23.40
C GLU A 115 -4.83 4.85 23.17
N LEU A 116 -5.38 5.40 22.08
CA LEU A 116 -5.20 6.82 21.75
C LEU A 116 -6.20 7.75 22.45
N ARG A 117 -7.25 7.20 23.07
CA ARG A 117 -8.33 7.94 23.76
C ARG A 117 -8.97 9.02 22.88
N VAL A 118 -9.07 8.74 21.58
CA VAL A 118 -9.68 9.65 20.61
C VAL A 118 -11.16 9.30 20.49
N ALA A 119 -12.02 10.20 20.98
CA ALA A 119 -13.47 9.99 20.96
C ALA A 119 -14.06 9.93 19.54
N SER A 120 -13.39 10.53 18.55
CA SER A 120 -13.82 10.51 17.15
C SER A 120 -12.62 10.43 16.22
N TYR A 121 -12.48 9.29 15.53
CA TYR A 121 -11.46 9.06 14.50
C TYR A 121 -12.07 8.93 13.10
N SER A 122 -13.35 9.24 12.93
CA SER A 122 -14.08 9.09 11.67
C SER A 122 -13.46 9.89 10.53
N THR A 123 -12.95 11.10 10.80
CA THR A 123 -12.20 11.90 9.81
C THR A 123 -10.93 11.19 9.37
N ARG A 124 -10.20 10.56 10.30
CA ARG A 124 -8.98 9.81 10.00
C ARG A 124 -9.31 8.53 9.22
N GLN A 125 -10.36 7.83 9.60
CA GLN A 125 -10.87 6.67 8.88
C GLN A 125 -11.28 7.00 7.44
N ALA A 126 -11.97 8.13 7.23
CA ALA A 126 -12.30 8.59 5.88
C ALA A 126 -11.06 8.91 5.03
N GLN A 127 -9.99 9.43 5.66
CA GLN A 127 -8.71 9.65 4.97
C GLN A 127 -8.03 8.32 4.59
N LEU A 128 -8.10 7.29 5.44
CA LEU A 128 -7.60 5.94 5.13
C LEU A 128 -8.38 5.32 3.96
N PHE A 129 -9.70 5.43 3.93
CA PHE A 129 -10.51 4.94 2.81
C PHE A 129 -10.20 5.68 1.50
N LYS A 130 -10.03 7.01 1.56
CA LYS A 130 -9.62 7.78 0.38
C LYS A 130 -8.26 7.33 -0.16
N LEU A 131 -7.35 6.88 0.71
CA LEU A 131 -6.07 6.33 0.28
C LEU A 131 -6.23 4.98 -0.42
N ILE A 132 -7.10 4.12 0.10
CA ILE A 132 -7.41 2.80 -0.48
C ILE A 132 -8.05 2.96 -1.86
N SER A 133 -9.01 3.88 -2.01
CA SER A 133 -9.70 4.12 -3.29
C SER A 133 -8.77 4.68 -4.38
N LEU A 134 -7.64 5.31 -4.03
CA LEU A 134 -6.63 5.72 -5.01
C LEU A 134 -5.88 4.50 -5.61
N GLY A 135 -5.86 3.38 -4.89
CA GLY A 135 -5.22 2.14 -5.28
C GLY A 135 -6.08 1.25 -6.18
N GLU A 136 -7.41 1.37 -6.12
CA GLU A 136 -8.35 0.56 -6.90
C GLU A 136 -8.18 0.83 -8.41
N VAL A 137 -7.97 -0.24 -9.19
CA VAL A 137 -7.75 -0.24 -10.66
C VAL A 137 -9.05 -0.54 -11.38
#